data_AF-A0A928FBK3-F1
#
_entry.id   AF-A0A928FBK3-F1
#
_cell.length_a   1.000
_cell.length_b   1.000
_cell.length_c   1.000
_cell.angle_alpha   90.00
_cell.angle_beta   90.00
_cell.angle_gamma   90.00
#
_symmetry.space_group_name_H-M   'P 1'
#
loop_
_entity.id
_entity.type
_entity.pdbx_description
1 polymer ?
#
loop_
_entity_poly.entity_id
_entity_poly.type
_entity_poly.pdbx_seq_one_letter_code
_entity_poly.pdbx_strand_id
1 'polypeptide(L)'
;DSRTSYSVPPAIIAFLESTDYESAIRNAISLGGDADTQACIAGGIAEAYYKEIPEHIKRFCDGRIDVSIKSVVKEFNQKYLIT
;
A
#
# COMPACT_ATOMS: atom_id res chain seq x y z
N ASP A 1 8.04 -16.72 18.29
CA ASP A 1 8.07 -16.68 16.82
C ASP A 1 7.18 -15.55 16.36
N SER A 2 7.75 -14.45 15.87
CA SER A 2 6.99 -13.24 15.56
C SER A 2 6.59 -13.26 14.09
N ARG A 3 5.28 -13.25 13.80
CA ARG A 3 4.77 -13.18 12.42
C ARG A 3 5.29 -11.96 11.64
N THR A 4 5.81 -10.94 12.34
CA THR A 4 6.41 -9.73 11.75
C THR A 4 7.65 -10.01 10.90
N SER A 5 8.49 -11.00 11.25
CA SER A 5 9.71 -11.29 10.48
C SER A 5 9.43 -11.84 9.08
N TYR A 6 8.22 -12.35 8.84
CA TYR A 6 7.81 -12.95 7.57
C TYR A 6 7.05 -11.97 6.65
N SER A 7 6.62 -10.81 7.16
CA SER A 7 5.85 -9.85 6.37
C SER A 7 6.56 -8.49 6.22
N VAL A 8 7.22 -7.99 7.26
CA VAL A 8 7.83 -6.65 7.19
C VAL A 8 9.07 -6.60 6.29
N PRO A 9 10.10 -7.46 6.47
CA PRO A 9 11.27 -7.42 5.59
C PRO A 9 10.92 -7.67 4.11
N PRO A 10 10.09 -8.67 3.75
CA PRO A 10 9.67 -8.87 2.35
C PRO A 10 8.90 -7.70 1.75
N ALA A 11 8.00 -7.06 2.52
CA ALA A 11 7.28 -5.87 2.05
C ALA A 11 8.21 -4.69 1.75
N ILE A 12 9.22 -4.47 2.60
CA ILE A 12 10.22 -3.43 2.38
C ILE A 12 11.04 -3.74 1.12
N ILE A 13 11.48 -4.99 0.94
CA ILE A 13 12.21 -5.41 -0.26
C ILE A 13 11.35 -5.21 -1.52
N ALA A 14 10.08 -5.61 -1.48
CA ALA A 14 9.15 -5.43 -2.61
C ALA A 14 9.03 -3.97 -3.04
N PHE A 15 8.98 -3.04 -2.07
CA PHE A 15 9.00 -1.60 -2.33
C PHE A 15 10.36 -1.11 -2.85
N LEU A 16 11.48 -1.52 -2.23
CA LEU A 16 12.81 -1.07 -2.65
C LEU A 16 13.15 -1.49 -4.09
N GLU A 17 12.62 -2.63 -4.55
CA GLU A 17 12.77 -3.13 -5.93
C GLU A 17 11.68 -2.64 -6.89
N SER A 18 10.79 -1.73 -6.45
CA SER A 18 9.69 -1.21 -7.27
C SER A 18 10.06 0.07 -8.03
N THR A 19 9.31 0.36 -9.09
CA THR A 19 9.46 1.58 -9.90
C THR A 19 8.28 2.53 -9.76
N ASP A 20 7.16 2.03 -9.25
CA ASP A 20 5.91 2.74 -9.05
C ASP A 20 5.02 1.98 -8.04
N TYR A 21 3.85 2.53 -7.72
CA TYR A 21 2.91 1.90 -6.78
C TYR A 21 2.47 0.50 -7.20
N GLU A 22 2.11 0.30 -8.48
CA GLU A 22 1.58 -0.98 -8.94
C GLU A 22 2.65 -2.08 -8.93
N SER A 23 3.87 -1.76 -9.35
CA SER A 23 5.02 -2.67 -9.27
C SER A 23 5.36 -3.04 -7.84
N ALA A 24 5.25 -2.12 -6.86
CA ALA A 24 5.45 -2.43 -5.44
C ALA A 24 4.44 -3.49 -4.95
N ILE A 25 3.16 -3.31 -5.29
CA ILE A 25 2.10 -4.27 -4.94
C ILE A 25 2.32 -5.61 -5.64
N ARG A 26 2.63 -5.61 -6.94
CA ARG A 26 2.89 -6.83 -7.72
C ARG A 26 4.10 -7.60 -7.20
N ASN A 27 5.16 -6.90 -6.83
CA ASN A 27 6.35 -7.50 -6.21
C ASN A 27 5.98 -8.17 -4.89
N ALA A 28 5.25 -7.48 -4.01
CA ALA A 28 4.82 -8.03 -2.72
C ALA A 28 3.98 -9.30 -2.89
N ILE A 29 3.02 -9.31 -3.83
CA ILE A 29 2.20 -10.49 -4.13
C ILE A 29 3.06 -11.64 -4.68
N SER A 30 4.05 -11.32 -5.52
CA SER A 30 4.92 -12.32 -6.15
C SER A 30 5.87 -13.02 -5.17
N LEU A 31 6.17 -12.39 -4.03
CA LEU A 31 6.96 -13.01 -2.95
C LEU A 31 6.19 -14.12 -2.21
N GLY A 32 4.85 -14.14 -2.32
CA GLY A 32 3.99 -15.13 -1.67
C GLY A 32 3.94 -15.00 -0.14
N GLY A 33 3.44 -16.04 0.53
CA GLY A 33 3.21 -15.99 1.97
C GLY A 33 1.97 -15.19 2.34
N ASP A 34 2.10 -14.25 3.29
CA ASP A 34 1.02 -13.34 3.70
C ASP A 34 1.00 -12.08 2.80
N ALA A 35 0.64 -12.32 1.54
CA ALA A 35 0.66 -11.31 0.48
C ALA A 35 -0.21 -10.09 0.83
N ASP A 36 -1.35 -10.29 1.49
CA ASP A 36 -2.26 -9.21 1.88
C ASP A 36 -1.57 -8.24 2.85
N THR A 37 -0.92 -8.77 3.90
CA THR A 37 -0.18 -7.94 4.85
C THR A 37 1.04 -7.29 4.20
N GLN A 38 1.78 -8.04 3.37
CA GLN A 38 2.98 -7.52 2.70
C GLN A 38 2.63 -6.39 1.71
N ALA A 39 1.61 -6.58 0.88
CA ALA A 39 1.14 -5.58 -0.07
C ALA A 39 0.55 -4.35 0.64
N CYS A 40 -0.12 -4.52 1.78
CA CYS A 40 -0.60 -3.40 2.58
C CYS A 40 0.56 -2.51 3.09
N ILE A 41 1.63 -3.14 3.60
CA ILE A 41 2.82 -2.41 4.06
C ILE A 41 3.55 -1.75 2.88
N ALA A 42 3.86 -2.52 1.82
CA ALA A 42 4.56 -2.01 0.65
C ALA A 42 3.78 -0.88 -0.04
N GLY A 43 2.46 -1.03 -0.15
CA GLY A 43 1.56 -0.04 -0.73
C GLY A 43 1.53 1.27 0.06
N GLY A 44 1.48 1.21 1.40
CA GLY A 44 1.53 2.42 2.22
C GLY A 44 2.84 3.19 2.07
N ILE A 45 3.98 2.47 1.97
CA ILE A 45 5.28 3.09 1.70
C ILE A 45 5.31 3.67 0.28
N ALA A 46 4.81 2.92 -0.70
CA ALA A 46 4.79 3.30 -2.10
C ALA A 46 3.93 4.56 -2.36
N GLU A 47 2.73 4.65 -1.79
CA GLU A 47 1.89 5.85 -1.87
C GLU A 47 2.63 7.06 -1.30
N ALA A 48 3.24 6.89 -0.11
CA ALA A 48 3.97 7.96 0.54
C ALA A 48 5.21 8.40 -0.25
N TYR A 49 5.87 7.51 -0.97
CA TYR A 49 7.08 7.79 -1.74
C TYR A 49 6.78 8.31 -3.16
N TYR A 50 6.00 7.57 -3.94
CA TYR A 50 5.69 7.91 -5.33
C TYR A 50 4.61 9.00 -5.47
N LYS A 51 3.87 9.31 -4.39
CA LYS A 51 2.81 10.34 -4.35
C LYS A 51 1.65 10.09 -5.32
N GLU A 52 1.57 8.89 -5.90
CA GLU A 52 0.54 8.54 -6.86
C GLU A 52 0.11 7.08 -6.67
N ILE A 53 -1.20 6.87 -6.60
CA ILE A 53 -1.84 5.57 -6.77
C ILE A 53 -2.55 5.60 -8.13
N PRO A 54 -2.32 4.62 -9.03
CA PRO A 54 -3.00 4.56 -10.31
C PRO A 54 -4.52 4.66 -10.15
N GLU A 55 -5.13 5.58 -10.89
CA GLU A 55 -6.56 5.93 -10.76
C GLU A 55 -7.49 4.72 -10.90
N HIS A 56 -7.13 3.75 -11.75
CA HIS A 56 -7.91 2.53 -11.92
C HIS A 56 -7.93 1.65 -10.66
N ILE A 57 -6.80 1.58 -9.92
CA ILE A 57 -6.70 0.88 -8.63
C ILE A 57 -7.47 1.65 -7.58
N LYS A 58 -7.26 2.97 -7.50
CA LYS A 58 -7.95 3.84 -6.54
C LYS A 58 -9.46 3.73 -6.66
N ARG A 59 -10.00 3.84 -7.88
CA ARG A 59 -11.44 3.72 -8.15
C ARG A 59 -12.00 2.34 -7.82
N PHE A 60 -11.24 1.29 -8.12
CA PHE A 60 -11.64 -0.08 -7.79
C PHE A 60 -11.74 -0.27 -6.26
N CYS A 61 -10.79 0.26 -5.51
CA CYS A 61 -10.77 0.21 -4.04
C CYS A 61 -11.84 1.13 -3.41
N ASP A 62 -12.06 2.33 -3.96
CA ASP A 62 -13.10 3.25 -3.51
C ASP A 62 -14.49 2.62 -3.59
N GLY A 63 -14.77 1.73 -4.55
CA GLY A 63 -16.04 0.99 -4.57
C GLY A 63 -16.22 -0.02 -3.42
N ARG A 64 -15.16 -0.35 -2.68
CA ARG A 64 -15.11 -1.43 -1.67
C ARG A 64 -14.85 -0.95 -0.25
N ILE A 65 -14.19 0.19 -0.10
CA ILE A 65 -13.84 0.76 1.20
C ILE A 65 -15.06 1.47 1.81
N ASP A 66 -15.29 1.23 3.10
CA ASP A 66 -16.37 1.87 3.86
C ASP A 66 -16.22 3.40 3.94
N VAL A 67 -17.36 4.09 4.05
CA VAL A 67 -17.41 5.56 4.11
C VAL A 67 -16.64 6.12 5.30
N SER A 68 -16.61 5.41 6.44
CA SER A 68 -15.86 5.84 7.63
C SER A 68 -14.36 5.89 7.37
N ILE A 69 -13.79 4.84 6.74
CA ILE A 69 -12.36 4.77 6.42
C ILE A 69 -11.97 5.85 5.42
N LYS A 70 -12.79 6.07 4.38
CA LYS A 70 -12.55 7.16 3.40
C LYS A 70 -12.52 8.53 4.06
N SER A 71 -13.40 8.76 5.02
CA SER A 71 -13.45 10.02 5.78
C SER A 71 -12.15 10.22 6.57
N VAL A 72 -11.68 9.18 7.26
CA VAL A 72 -10.41 9.22 8.01
C VAL A 72 -9.22 9.52 7.09
N VAL A 73 -9.12 8.84 5.95
CA VAL A 73 -8.03 9.06 4.98
C VAL A 73 -8.08 10.48 4.41
N LYS A 74 -9.29 10.97 4.06
CA LYS A 74 -9.47 12.32 3.54
C LYS A 74 -9.05 13.38 4.56
N GLU A 75 -9.48 13.24 5.81
CA GLU A 75 -9.10 14.16 6.90
C GLU A 75 -7.59 14.16 7.14
N PHE A 76 -6.96 12.98 7.12
CA PHE A 76 -5.52 12.83 7.25
C PHE A 76 -4.77 13.54 6.11
N ASN A 77 -5.17 13.31 4.85
CA ASN A 77 -4.53 13.92 3.70
C ASN A 77 -4.70 15.45 3.68
N GLN A 78 -5.88 15.96 4.07
CA GLN A 78 -6.12 17.40 4.19
C GLN A 78 -5.24 18.05 5.27
N LYS A 79 -5.01 17.35 6.40
CA LYS A 79 -4.21 17.87 7.50
C LYS A 79 -2.72 17.89 7.20
N TYR A 80 -2.21 16.88 6.48
CA TYR A 80 -0.77 16.67 6.28
C TYR A 80 -0.28 16.92 4.85
N LEU A 81 -1.14 17.39 3.94
CA LEU A 81 -0.80 17.75 2.55
C LEU A 81 -0.12 16.59 1.79
N ILE A 82 -0.58 15.36 2.00
CA ILE A 82 0.08 14.16 1.44
C ILE A 82 -0.28 13.94 -0.05
N THR A 83 -1.34 14.60 -0.54
CA THR A 83 -1.78 14.69 -1.94
C THR A 83 -2.71 15.88 -2.12
#